data_AF-A0A8W8L6W4-F1
#
_entry.id   AF-A0A8W8L6W4-F1
#
_cell.length_a   1.000
_cell.length_b   1.000
_cell.length_c   1.000
_cell.angle_alpha   90.00
_cell.angle_beta   90.00
_cell.angle_gamma   90.00
#
_symmetry.space_group_name_H-M   'P 1'
#
loop_
_entity.id
_entity.type
_entity.pdbx_description
1 polymer ?
#
loop_
_entity_poly.entity_id
_entity_poly.type
_entity_poly.pdbx_seq_one_letter_code
_entity_poly.pdbx_strand_id
1 'polypeptide(L)'
;SINIPFPSAFSPEGDLNPCAAVNVLNQNKQQVKVIVGSRGKNANNFAADLVRLGYHKVCVLHKGIDVLRSTNILTVPPADYF
;
A
#
# COMPACT_ATOMS: atom_id res chain seq x y z
N SER A 1 -6.50 -4.38 6.19
CA SER A 1 -5.46 -3.81 5.30
C SER A 1 -4.52 -4.94 4.89
N ILE A 2 -3.76 -4.76 3.81
CA ILE A 2 -2.69 -5.69 3.40
C ILE A 2 -1.37 -4.92 3.36
N ASN A 3 -0.27 -5.59 3.69
CA ASN A 3 1.07 -5.01 3.63
C ASN A 3 1.83 -5.60 2.44
N ILE A 4 2.35 -4.74 1.57
CA ILE A 4 3.21 -5.12 0.44
C ILE A 4 4.45 -4.21 0.50
N PRO A 5 5.62 -4.73 0.89
CA PRO A 5 6.84 -3.94 0.97
C PRO A 5 7.27 -3.43 -0.41
N PHE A 6 7.43 -2.11 -0.56
CA PHE A 6 7.84 -1.49 -1.83
C PHE A 6 9.10 -2.12 -2.48
N PRO A 7 10.19 -2.43 -1.73
CA PRO A 7 11.42 -2.94 -2.32
C PRO A 7 11.30 -4.30 -3.01
N SER A 8 10.29 -5.10 -2.65
CA SER A 8 10.07 -6.44 -3.20
C SER A 8 8.73 -6.59 -3.93
N ALA A 9 8.00 -5.47 -4.11
CA ALA A 9 6.67 -5.48 -4.68
C ALA A 9 6.65 -5.82 -6.18
N PHE A 10 7.60 -5.25 -6.92
CA PHE A 10 7.65 -5.35 -8.38
C PHE A 10 8.89 -6.11 -8.83
N SER A 11 8.73 -6.89 -9.90
CA SER A 11 9.84 -7.48 -10.63
C SER A 11 10.58 -6.40 -11.46
N PRO A 12 11.78 -6.66 -11.98
CA PRO A 12 12.49 -5.75 -12.88
C PRO A 12 11.68 -5.39 -14.14
N GLU A 13 10.78 -6.27 -14.56
CA GLU A 13 9.86 -6.10 -15.69
C GLU A 13 8.64 -5.23 -15.34
N GLY A 14 8.49 -4.91 -14.05
CA GLY A 14 7.42 -4.07 -13.53
C GLY A 14 6.12 -4.82 -13.23
N ASP A 15 6.15 -6.15 -13.18
CA ASP A 15 5.01 -6.95 -12.74
C ASP A 15 4.98 -7.09 -11.22
N LEU A 16 3.80 -7.31 -10.64
CA LEU A 16 3.70 -7.59 -9.20
C LEU A 16 4.24 -8.98 -8.89
N ASN A 17 5.20 -9.06 -7.96
CA ASN A 17 5.72 -10.33 -7.48
C ASN A 17 4.61 -11.12 -6.74
N PRO A 18 4.37 -12.40 -7.08
CA PRO A 18 3.32 -13.19 -6.45
C PRO A 18 3.54 -13.34 -4.93
N CYS A 19 2.51 -13.01 -4.15
CA CYS A 19 2.46 -13.29 -2.72
C CYS A 19 1.01 -13.29 -2.22
N ALA A 20 0.78 -13.72 -0.98
CA ALA A 20 -0.56 -13.76 -0.38
C ALA A 20 -1.27 -12.39 -0.41
N ALA A 21 -0.54 -11.29 -0.19
CA ALA A 21 -1.11 -9.94 -0.26
C ALA A 21 -1.51 -9.56 -1.70
N VAL A 22 -0.74 -9.94 -2.71
CA VAL A 22 -1.07 -9.73 -4.14
C VAL A 22 -2.28 -10.56 -4.55
N ASN A 23 -2.46 -11.77 -4.00
CA ASN A 23 -3.68 -12.56 -4.24
C ASN A 23 -4.93 -11.82 -3.73
N VAL A 24 -4.88 -11.27 -2.51
CA VAL A 24 -5.98 -10.45 -1.97
C VAL A 24 -6.19 -9.19 -2.80
N LEU A 25 -5.11 -8.54 -3.26
CA LEU A 25 -5.19 -7.36 -4.12
C LEU A 25 -5.91 -7.66 -5.44
N ASN A 26 -5.56 -8.77 -6.09
CA ASN A 26 -6.16 -9.25 -7.35
C ASN A 26 -7.63 -9.65 -7.18
N GLN A 27 -7.98 -10.37 -6.10
CA GLN A 27 -9.36 -10.75 -5.80
C GLN A 27 -10.27 -9.53 -5.64
N ASN A 28 -9.73 -8.42 -5.16
CA ASN A 28 -10.47 -7.18 -4.93
C ASN A 28 -10.27 -6.14 -6.05
N LYS A 29 -9.78 -6.50 -7.24
CA LYS A 29 -9.33 -5.54 -8.28
C LYS A 29 -10.33 -4.42 -8.62
N GLN A 30 -11.63 -4.66 -8.51
CA GLN A 30 -12.69 -3.68 -8.83
C GLN A 30 -12.97 -2.62 -7.74
N GLN A 31 -12.47 -2.83 -6.53
CA GLN A 31 -12.63 -1.90 -5.41
C GLN A 31 -11.55 -0.81 -5.40
N VAL A 32 -11.81 0.32 -4.75
CA VAL A 32 -10.84 1.41 -4.58
C VAL A 32 -9.63 0.93 -3.76
N LYS A 33 -8.43 1.31 -4.18
CA LYS A 33 -7.15 1.04 -3.49
C LYS A 33 -6.62 2.33 -2.90
N VAL A 34 -6.60 2.38 -1.57
CA VAL A 34 -5.96 3.47 -0.83
C VAL A 34 -4.54 3.03 -0.49
N ILE A 35 -3.55 3.62 -1.15
CA ILE A 35 -2.14 3.33 -0.91
C ILE A 35 -1.68 4.21 0.26
N VAL A 36 -1.25 3.55 1.33
CA VAL A 36 -0.73 4.19 2.54
C VAL A 36 0.71 3.75 2.70
N GLY A 37 1.64 4.69 2.58
CA GLY A 37 3.06 4.48 2.83
C GLY A 37 3.59 5.36 3.96
N SER A 38 4.88 5.24 4.23
CA SER A 38 5.63 6.23 5.00
C SER A 38 5.91 7.49 4.17
N ARG A 39 6.36 8.56 4.81
CA ARG A 39 6.71 9.83 4.14
C ARG A 39 7.73 9.57 3.02
N GLY A 40 7.36 9.85 1.77
CA GLY A 40 8.24 9.68 0.61
C GLY A 40 7.49 9.54 -0.72
N LYS A 41 8.24 9.22 -1.79
CA LYS A 41 7.70 9.03 -3.15
C LYS A 41 7.22 7.59 -3.42
N ASN A 42 7.58 6.63 -2.56
CA ASN A 42 7.32 5.21 -2.78
C ASN A 42 5.83 4.90 -2.94
N ALA A 43 4.95 5.52 -2.14
CA ALA A 43 3.50 5.32 -2.25
C ALA A 43 2.95 5.82 -3.60
N ASN A 44 3.47 6.94 -4.10
CA ASN A 44 3.07 7.48 -5.40
C ASN A 44 3.58 6.60 -6.55
N ASN A 45 4.83 6.15 -6.49
CA ASN A 45 5.41 5.26 -7.50
C ASN A 45 4.65 3.93 -7.54
N PHE A 46 4.39 3.33 -6.37
CA PHE A 46 3.61 2.10 -6.25
C PHE A 46 2.21 2.25 -6.84
N ALA A 47 1.54 3.37 -6.57
CA ALA A 47 0.23 3.66 -7.15
C ALA A 47 0.27 3.79 -8.68
N ALA A 48 1.30 4.45 -9.23
CA ALA A 48 1.49 4.57 -10.67
C ALA A 48 1.70 3.20 -11.34
N ASP A 49 2.51 2.33 -10.73
CA ASP A 49 2.73 0.97 -11.23
C ASP A 49 1.44 0.12 -11.17
N LEU A 50 0.62 0.26 -10.13
CA LEU A 50 -0.70 -0.38 -10.11
C LEU A 50 -1.59 0.10 -11.25
N VAL A 51 -1.62 1.41 -11.53
CA VAL A 51 -2.41 1.93 -12.65
C VAL A 51 -1.93 1.33 -13.98
N ARG A 52 -0.61 1.20 -14.18
CA ARG A 52 -0.02 0.53 -15.36
C ARG A 52 -0.46 -0.93 -15.49
N LEU A 53 -0.64 -1.65 -14.37
CA LEU A 53 -1.12 -3.04 -14.33
C LEU A 53 -2.67 -3.18 -14.42
N GLY A 54 -3.37 -2.10 -14.75
CA GLY A 54 -4.82 -2.10 -14.96
C GLY A 54 -5.65 -2.02 -13.67
N TYR A 55 -5.09 -1.51 -12.58
CA TYR A 55 -5.87 -1.12 -11.41
C TYR A 55 -6.40 0.30 -11.60
N HIS A 56 -7.66 0.44 -12.02
CA HIS A 56 -8.23 1.72 -12.44
C HIS A 56 -8.63 2.67 -11.29
N LYS A 57 -8.75 2.16 -10.06
CA LYS A 57 -9.24 2.91 -8.90
C LYS A 57 -8.19 2.95 -7.80
N VAL A 58 -7.16 3.77 -7.97
CA VAL A 58 -6.03 3.88 -7.03
C VAL A 58 -5.89 5.33 -6.58
N CYS A 59 -5.77 5.55 -5.27
CA CYS A 59 -5.47 6.85 -4.68
C CYS A 59 -4.41 6.70 -3.59
N VAL A 60 -3.66 7.76 -3.33
CA VAL A 60 -2.61 7.78 -2.30
C VAL A 60 -3.05 8.66 -1.14
N LEU A 61 -2.88 8.18 0.09
CA LEU A 61 -3.10 9.01 1.27
C LEU A 61 -1.97 10.03 1.40
N HIS A 62 -2.28 11.32 1.23
CA HIS A 62 -1.30 12.39 1.39
C HIS A 62 -0.68 12.37 2.79
N LYS A 63 0.65 12.56 2.88
CA LYS A 63 1.49 12.41 4.09
C LYS A 63 1.48 11.01 4.73
N GLY A 64 0.83 10.02 4.11
CA GLY A 64 0.92 8.62 4.50
C GLY A 64 0.33 8.31 5.88
N ILE A 65 0.89 7.28 6.53
CA ILE A 65 0.43 6.81 7.84
C ILE A 65 0.53 7.88 8.95
N ASP A 66 1.43 8.86 8.80
CA ASP A 66 1.67 9.90 9.80
C ASP A 66 0.44 10.80 10.01
N VAL A 67 -0.37 11.03 8.97
CA VAL A 67 -1.64 11.77 9.11
C VAL A 67 -2.59 11.05 10.03
N LEU A 68 -2.68 9.72 9.94
CA LEU A 68 -3.57 8.96 10.79
C LEU A 68 -3.10 8.97 12.25
N ARG A 69 -1.79 9.07 12.53
CA ARG A 69 -1.29 9.26 13.90
C ARG A 69 -1.78 10.57 14.51
N SER A 70 -1.82 11.66 13.74
CA SER A 70 -2.30 12.96 14.24
C SER A 70 -3.82 13.02 14.52
N THR A 71 -4.58 12.03 14.06
CA THR A 71 -6.04 12.00 14.20
C THR A 71 -6.54 11.20 15.41
N ASN A 72 -5.66 10.54 16.18
CA ASN A 72 -6.01 9.58 17.23
C ASN A 72 -6.89 8.39 16.76
N ILE A 73 -7.03 8.18 15.43
CA ILE A 73 -7.77 7.04 14.85
C ILE A 73 -6.92 5.76 14.87
N LEU A 74 -5.58 5.88 14.86
CA LEU A 74 -4.68 4.74 15.00
C LEU A 74 -4.41 4.46 16.47
N THR A 75 -4.75 3.24 16.91
CA THR A 75 -4.22 2.67 18.15
C THR A 75 -3.03 1.79 17.79
N VAL A 76 -1.82 2.22 18.17
CA VAL A 76 -0.62 1.38 18.09
C VAL A 76 -0.46 0.72 19.45
N PRO A 77 -0.44 -0.62 19.56
CA PRO A 77 -0.14 -1.28 20.81
C PRO A 77 1.24 -0.83 21.31
N PRO A 78 1.40 -0.46 22.59
CA PRO A 78 2.72 -0.20 23.15
C PRO A 78 3.60 -1.45 23.01
N ALA A 79 4.89 -1.25 22.79
CA ALA A 79 5.86 -2.33 22.52
C ALA A 79 6.07 -3.29 23.71
N ASP A 80 5.55 -2.95 24.90
CA ASP A 80 5.87 -3.58 26.18
C ASP A 80 4.93 -4.74 26.58
N TYR A 81 4.45 -5.54 25.62
CA TYR A 81 3.70 -6.78 25.90
C TYR A 81 4.48 -8.02 25.46
N PHE A 82 5.75 -8.15 25.87
CA PHE A 82 6.48 -9.43 25.95
C PHE A 82 7.57 -9.36 27.02
#